data_AF-A0A7S0Y6B5-F1
#
_entry.id   AF-A0A7S0Y6B5-F1
#
_cell.length_a   1.000
_cell.length_b   1.000
_cell.length_c   1.000
_cell.angle_alpha   90.00
_cell.angle_beta   90.00
_cell.angle_gamma   90.00
#
_symmetry.space_group_name_H-M   'P 1'
#
loop_
_entity.id
_entity.type
_entity.pdbx_description
1 polymer ?
#
loop_
_entity_poly.entity_id
_entity_poly.type
_entity_poly.pdbx_seq_one_letter_code
_entity_poly.pdbx_strand_id
1 'polypeptide(L)'
;EIYRTLTYQGIYLVISFHELDLILPLLRDLPGANWSVSHTTMERQVENIQANTNGRIGTVPDNDGIISRKPLNVLIARKLPEIGASSLVFETVVQHVQEINDRWFQDEQPLLTKERIEQLKASFFGIEKLSKRLSLEEAYGVMFTEAEREHLTYEYFLEDWEAFQQEEQTTKEEDGEINSTAIMTFDLALSFLRANQ
;
A
#
# COMPACT_ATOMS: atom_id res chain seq x y z
N GLU A 1 -11.23 13.69 16.65
CA GLU A 1 -12.04 14.55 17.56
C GLU A 1 -13.39 15.00 17.00
N ILE A 2 -13.50 15.35 15.70
CA ILE A 2 -14.73 15.90 15.08
C ILE A 2 -15.98 15.03 15.30
N TYR A 3 -15.86 13.70 15.35
CA TYR A 3 -17.01 12.84 15.63
C TYR A 3 -17.66 13.12 17.00
N ARG A 4 -16.86 13.39 18.05
CA ARG A 4 -17.38 13.59 19.40
C ARG A 4 -18.28 14.83 19.51
N THR A 5 -18.13 15.77 18.57
CA THR A 5 -18.93 17.00 18.52
C THR A 5 -20.23 16.82 17.73
N LEU A 6 -20.46 15.67 17.08
CA LEU A 6 -21.69 15.40 16.35
C LEU A 6 -22.87 15.24 17.31
N THR A 7 -23.88 16.07 17.08
CA THR A 7 -25.19 15.96 17.71
C THR A 7 -26.00 14.81 17.09
N TYR A 8 -27.13 14.48 17.70
CA TYR A 8 -28.08 13.51 17.14
C TYR A 8 -28.45 13.87 15.68
N GLN A 9 -28.44 12.87 14.79
CA GLN A 9 -28.57 13.02 13.33
C GLN A 9 -27.46 13.84 12.65
N GLY A 10 -26.39 14.17 13.37
CA GLY A 10 -25.19 14.75 12.80
C GLY A 10 -24.61 13.86 11.71
N ILE A 11 -24.09 14.50 10.66
CA ILE A 11 -23.52 13.84 9.49
C ILE A 11 -22.03 14.08 9.47
N TYR A 12 -21.26 13.02 9.30
CA TYR A 12 -19.84 13.05 9.01
C TYR A 12 -19.61 12.54 7.59
N LEU A 13 -18.99 13.38 6.76
CA LEU A 13 -18.73 13.08 5.36
C LEU A 13 -17.23 12.82 5.17
N VAL A 14 -16.89 11.68 4.59
CA VAL A 14 -15.53 11.34 4.21
C VAL A 14 -15.47 11.16 2.70
N ILE A 15 -14.55 11.90 2.09
CA ILE A 15 -14.19 11.75 0.68
C ILE A 15 -12.79 11.14 0.65
N SER A 16 -12.66 9.95 0.06
CA SER A 16 -11.41 9.20 0.04
C SER A 16 -11.05 8.75 -1.37
N PHE A 17 -9.75 8.76 -1.65
CA PHE A 17 -9.15 8.18 -2.87
C PHE A 17 -8.52 6.81 -2.61
N HIS A 18 -8.56 6.33 -1.36
CA HIS A 18 -8.07 5.01 -1.00
C HIS A 18 -9.05 3.92 -1.44
N GLU A 19 -8.54 2.69 -1.52
CA GLU A 19 -9.36 1.51 -1.79
C GLU A 19 -10.52 1.40 -0.82
N LEU A 20 -11.69 1.00 -1.35
CA LEU A 20 -12.92 0.95 -0.56
C LEU A 20 -12.79 -0.05 0.58
N ASP A 21 -12.12 -1.17 0.33
CA ASP A 21 -11.93 -2.26 1.29
C ASP A 21 -11.03 -1.86 2.47
N LEU A 22 -10.21 -0.81 2.31
CA LEU A 22 -9.47 -0.19 3.40
C LEU A 22 -10.34 0.80 4.18
N ILE A 23 -10.96 1.76 3.48
CA ILE A 23 -11.60 2.91 4.14
C ILE A 23 -12.98 2.59 4.74
N LEU A 24 -13.73 1.67 4.14
CA LEU A 24 -15.08 1.35 4.60
C LEU A 24 -15.07 0.70 5.98
N PRO A 25 -14.26 -0.33 6.27
CA PRO A 25 -14.19 -0.92 7.61
C PRO A 25 -13.69 0.06 8.68
N LEU A 26 -12.78 0.97 8.32
CA LEU A 26 -12.27 2.00 9.26
C LEU A 26 -13.40 2.87 9.82
N LEU A 27 -14.41 3.20 9.01
CA LEU A 27 -15.54 4.02 9.43
C LEU A 27 -16.72 3.20 9.93
N ARG A 28 -17.11 2.14 9.19
CA ARG A 28 -18.31 1.36 9.50
C ARG A 28 -18.19 0.65 10.83
N ASP A 29 -17.01 0.08 11.10
CA ASP A 29 -16.78 -0.82 12.22
C ASP A 29 -16.03 -0.10 13.37
N LEU A 30 -16.01 1.24 13.35
CA LEU A 30 -15.31 2.07 14.33
C LEU A 30 -15.82 1.81 15.77
N PRO A 31 -14.98 1.30 16.69
CA PRO A 31 -15.41 0.95 18.04
C PRO A 31 -15.94 2.15 18.81
N GLY A 32 -17.09 2.02 19.46
CA GLY A 32 -17.71 3.12 20.20
C GLY A 32 -18.38 4.19 19.32
N ALA A 33 -18.32 4.07 18.00
CA ALA A 33 -19.12 4.88 17.11
C ALA A 33 -20.53 4.32 16.99
N ASN A 34 -21.53 5.12 17.32
CA ASN A 34 -22.94 4.75 17.16
C ASN A 34 -23.50 5.50 15.95
N TRP A 35 -23.19 4.98 14.77
CA TRP A 35 -23.60 5.57 13.50
C TRP A 35 -23.96 4.51 12.46
N SER A 36 -24.68 4.93 11.43
CA SER A 36 -24.82 4.17 10.20
C SER A 36 -23.90 4.76 9.14
N VAL A 37 -23.13 3.93 8.43
CA VAL A 37 -22.28 4.37 7.32
C VAL A 37 -22.87 3.88 6.00
N SER A 38 -23.11 4.81 5.08
CA SER A 38 -23.49 4.51 3.69
C SER A 38 -22.37 4.94 2.74
N HIS A 39 -22.16 4.18 1.66
CA HIS A 39 -21.16 4.46 0.63
C HIS A 39 -21.82 4.77 -0.71
N THR A 40 -21.22 5.71 -1.43
CA THR A 40 -21.49 5.94 -2.84
C THR A 40 -20.17 6.33 -3.54
N THR A 41 -20.12 6.11 -4.84
CA THR A 41 -18.99 6.54 -5.67
C THR A 41 -19.37 7.82 -6.41
N MET A 42 -18.43 8.76 -6.52
CA MET A 42 -18.57 9.92 -7.41
C MET A 42 -17.42 9.95 -8.42
N GLU A 43 -17.67 10.47 -9.61
CA GLU A 43 -16.62 10.70 -10.60
C GLU A 43 -16.09 12.13 -10.45
N ARG A 44 -14.77 12.27 -10.27
CA ARG A 44 -14.15 13.59 -10.33
C ARG A 44 -13.90 13.97 -11.78
N GLN A 45 -14.37 15.15 -12.18
CA GLN A 45 -13.85 15.83 -13.36
C GLN A 45 -12.46 16.37 -13.03
N VAL A 46 -11.42 15.79 -13.62
CA VAL A 46 -10.08 16.36 -13.60
C VAL A 46 -9.99 17.24 -14.84
N GLU A 47 -10.16 18.55 -14.67
CA GLU A 47 -9.86 19.48 -15.74
C GLU A 47 -8.37 19.39 -16.06
N ASN A 48 -8.05 19.16 -17.34
CA ASN A 48 -6.67 19.13 -17.81
C ASN A 48 -6.12 20.56 -17.74
N ILE A 49 -5.32 20.87 -16.72
CA ILE A 49 -4.71 22.21 -16.50
C ILE A 49 -3.68 22.55 -17.61
N GLN A 50 -3.46 21.67 -18.58
CA GLN A 50 -2.51 21.89 -19.69
C GLN A 50 -2.96 22.96 -20.72
N ALA A 51 -4.19 23.49 -20.65
CA ALA A 51 -4.68 24.46 -21.62
C ALA A 51 -4.23 25.92 -21.39
N ASN A 52 -3.60 26.26 -20.25
CA ASN A 52 -3.27 27.67 -19.93
C ASN A 52 -1.77 28.03 -19.92
N THR A 53 -0.88 27.08 -20.17
CA THR A 53 0.54 27.37 -20.44
C THR A 53 0.77 27.55 -21.93
N ASN A 54 0.25 28.63 -22.51
CA ASN A 54 0.62 29.03 -23.87
C ASN A 54 1.04 30.50 -23.93
N GLY A 55 2.23 30.74 -23.39
CA GLY A 55 3.24 31.47 -24.15
C GLY A 55 4.08 30.48 -24.97
N ARG A 56 3.69 30.27 -26.23
CA ARG A 56 4.47 29.70 -27.38
C ARG A 56 4.60 28.18 -27.60
N ILE A 57 4.00 27.81 -28.76
CA ILE A 57 4.47 26.95 -29.87
C ILE A 57 4.60 25.44 -29.61
N GLY A 58 3.70 24.69 -30.26
CA GLY A 58 3.89 23.28 -30.62
C GLY A 58 2.57 22.61 -30.97
N THR A 59 2.27 22.44 -32.26
CA THR A 59 1.16 21.60 -32.74
C THR A 59 1.46 20.14 -32.40
N VAL A 60 0.88 19.63 -31.31
CA VAL A 60 0.81 18.20 -30.99
C VAL A 60 -0.55 17.68 -31.50
N PRO A 61 -0.60 16.53 -32.20
CA PRO A 61 -1.84 16.03 -32.78
C PRO A 61 -2.85 15.66 -31.70
N ASP A 62 -4.13 15.92 -32.00
CA ASP A 62 -5.32 15.46 -31.27
C ASP A 62 -5.20 13.96 -30.98
N ASN A 63 -4.79 13.63 -29.76
CA ASN A 63 -5.25 12.41 -29.12
C ASN A 63 -6.53 12.79 -28.40
N ASP A 64 -7.66 12.28 -28.90
CA ASP A 64 -8.98 12.34 -28.28
C ASP A 64 -8.84 12.32 -26.75
N GLY A 65 -9.22 13.43 -26.13
CA GLY A 65 -9.13 13.65 -24.70
C GLY A 65 -10.03 12.67 -23.95
N ILE A 66 -9.54 11.46 -23.71
CA ILE A 66 -10.08 10.55 -22.72
C ILE A 66 -9.88 11.26 -21.38
N ILE A 67 -10.91 11.98 -20.94
CA ILE A 67 -11.02 12.50 -19.58
C ILE A 67 -11.02 11.26 -18.69
N SER A 68 -9.85 10.89 -18.18
CA SER A 68 -9.69 9.86 -17.17
C SER A 68 -10.44 10.33 -15.92
N ARG A 69 -11.68 9.87 -15.77
CA ARG A 69 -12.46 10.08 -14.55
C ARG A 69 -12.01 9.04 -13.54
N LYS A 70 -11.34 9.48 -12.49
CA LYS A 70 -11.03 8.61 -11.36
C LYS A 70 -12.24 8.57 -10.41
N PRO A 71 -12.77 7.38 -10.08
CA PRO A 71 -13.81 7.26 -9.07
C PRO A 71 -13.25 7.68 -7.71
N LEU A 72 -14.07 8.35 -6.90
CA LEU A 72 -13.76 8.68 -5.51
C LEU A 72 -14.84 8.10 -4.59
N ASN A 73 -14.41 7.63 -3.43
CA ASN A 73 -15.29 7.06 -2.43
C ASN A 73 -15.89 8.16 -1.56
N VAL A 74 -17.22 8.18 -1.47
CA VAL A 74 -17.97 9.08 -0.59
C VAL A 74 -18.66 8.24 0.46
N LEU A 75 -18.21 8.38 1.70
CA LEU A 75 -18.79 7.71 2.86
C LEU A 75 -19.54 8.73 3.71
N ILE A 76 -20.78 8.42 4.02
CA ILE A 76 -21.68 9.25 4.81
C ILE A 76 -21.99 8.50 6.09
N ALA A 77 -21.45 8.97 7.20
CA ALA A 77 -21.74 8.42 8.52
C ALA A 77 -22.78 9.30 9.22
N ARG A 78 -23.88 8.70 9.69
CA ARG A 78 -24.98 9.39 10.37
C ARG A 78 -25.09 8.94 11.81
N LYS A 79 -24.97 9.87 12.76
CA LYS A 79 -25.08 9.56 14.19
C LYS A 79 -26.48 9.08 14.54
N LEU A 80 -26.55 7.89 15.14
CA LEU A 80 -27.78 7.24 15.58
C LEU A 80 -28.19 7.75 16.98
N PRO A 81 -29.44 7.50 17.42
CA PRO A 81 -29.84 7.80 18.79
C PRO A 81 -28.96 7.01 19.77
N GLU A 82 -28.48 7.64 20.84
CA GLU A 82 -27.68 6.97 21.86
C GLU A 82 -28.54 5.97 22.63
N ILE A 83 -28.40 4.67 22.29
CA ILE A 83 -28.98 3.56 23.04
C ILE A 83 -27.83 2.95 23.84
N GLY A 84 -27.51 3.55 24.99
CA GLY A 84 -26.37 3.18 25.82
C GLY A 84 -25.10 4.00 25.53
N ALA A 85 -24.41 4.39 26.61
CA ALA A 85 -23.21 5.22 26.56
C ALA A 85 -21.99 4.38 26.11
N SER A 86 -21.88 4.12 24.82
CA SER A 86 -20.61 3.64 24.26
C SER A 86 -19.72 4.85 24.01
N SER A 87 -18.79 5.10 24.93
CA SER A 87 -17.80 6.17 24.77
C SER A 87 -16.66 5.67 23.88
N LEU A 88 -16.24 6.48 22.91
CA LEU A 88 -15.02 6.23 22.14
C LEU A 88 -13.80 6.23 23.08
N VAL A 89 -13.15 5.08 23.19
CA VAL A 89 -11.87 4.94 23.90
C VAL A 89 -10.75 5.06 22.87
N PHE A 90 -9.81 5.98 23.08
CA PHE A 90 -8.78 6.29 22.08
C PHE A 90 -7.94 5.07 21.71
N GLU A 91 -7.54 4.29 22.72
CA GLU A 91 -6.75 3.08 22.58
C GLU A 91 -7.45 2.06 21.69
N THR A 92 -8.77 1.86 21.87
CA THR A 92 -9.56 0.94 21.03
C THR A 92 -9.66 1.40 19.58
N VAL A 93 -9.69 2.72 19.34
CA VAL A 93 -9.69 3.27 17.98
C VAL A 93 -8.32 3.08 17.32
N VAL A 94 -7.23 3.32 18.04
CA VAL A 94 -5.88 3.08 17.53
C VAL A 94 -5.69 1.61 17.16
N GLN A 95 -6.06 0.71 18.06
CA GLN A 95 -5.98 -0.73 17.81
C GLN A 95 -6.82 -1.14 16.60
N HIS A 96 -8.05 -0.64 16.48
CA HIS A 96 -8.91 -0.89 15.31
C HIS A 96 -8.28 -0.41 14.00
N VAL A 97 -7.70 0.79 13.99
CA VAL A 97 -7.04 1.31 12.79
C VAL A 97 -5.85 0.43 12.41
N GLN A 98 -5.04 -0.01 13.38
CA GLN A 98 -3.92 -0.92 13.15
C GLN A 98 -4.41 -2.25 12.58
N GLU A 99 -5.38 -2.91 13.22
CA GLU A 99 -5.91 -4.21 12.78
C GLU A 99 -6.49 -4.16 11.36
N ILE A 100 -7.22 -3.10 11.01
CA ILE A 100 -7.77 -2.94 9.66
C ILE A 100 -6.68 -2.69 8.63
N ASN A 101 -5.70 -1.83 8.94
CA ASN A 101 -4.56 -1.57 8.06
C ASN A 101 -3.76 -2.85 7.85
N ASP A 102 -3.36 -3.53 8.92
CA ASP A 102 -2.54 -4.75 8.88
C ASP A 102 -3.20 -5.82 8.04
N ARG A 103 -4.51 -6.06 8.26
CA ARG A 103 -5.28 -7.00 7.45
C ARG A 103 -5.30 -6.60 5.97
N TRP A 104 -5.57 -5.32 5.66
CA TRP A 104 -5.61 -4.86 4.28
C TRP A 104 -4.25 -4.98 3.60
N PHE A 105 -3.16 -4.63 4.29
CA PHE A 105 -1.80 -4.79 3.77
C PHE A 105 -1.42 -6.25 3.59
N GLN A 106 -1.89 -7.16 4.45
CA GLN A 106 -1.72 -8.60 4.28
C GLN A 106 -2.45 -9.14 3.05
N ASP A 107 -3.65 -8.63 2.76
CA ASP A 107 -4.49 -9.13 1.66
C ASP A 107 -4.11 -8.52 0.29
N GLU A 108 -3.83 -7.20 0.23
CA GLU A 108 -3.63 -6.44 -1.01
C GLU A 108 -2.15 -6.13 -1.31
N GLN A 109 -1.22 -6.82 -0.63
CA GLN A 109 0.25 -6.66 -0.66
C GLN A 109 0.79 -5.86 -1.87
N PRO A 110 1.03 -4.54 -1.73
CA PRO A 110 1.49 -3.71 -2.84
C PRO A 110 2.79 -4.23 -3.46
N LEU A 111 3.67 -4.81 -2.63
CA LEU A 111 4.96 -5.38 -3.02
C LEU A 111 4.89 -6.78 -3.65
N LEU A 112 3.78 -7.50 -3.46
CA LEU A 112 3.63 -8.91 -3.87
C LEU A 112 2.28 -9.16 -4.57
N THR A 113 1.73 -8.14 -5.23
CA THR A 113 0.60 -8.35 -6.14
C THR A 113 0.95 -9.40 -7.19
N LYS A 114 -0.06 -10.08 -7.75
CA LYS A 114 0.17 -11.06 -8.82
C LYS A 114 0.98 -10.47 -9.98
N GLU A 115 0.66 -9.24 -10.35
CA GLU A 115 1.39 -8.49 -11.37
C GLU A 115 2.85 -8.26 -10.97
N ARG A 116 3.11 -7.80 -9.73
CA ARG A 116 4.47 -7.58 -9.23
C ARG A 116 5.28 -8.87 -9.19
N ILE A 117 4.68 -9.99 -8.77
CA ILE A 117 5.31 -11.32 -8.80
C ILE A 117 5.67 -11.73 -10.24
N GLU A 118 4.79 -11.47 -11.21
CA GLU A 118 5.07 -11.75 -12.62
C GLU A 118 6.21 -10.87 -13.16
N GLN A 119 6.26 -9.59 -12.80
CA GLN A 119 7.36 -8.68 -13.15
C GLN A 119 8.70 -9.12 -12.54
N LEU A 120 8.69 -9.54 -11.27
CA LEU A 120 9.86 -10.08 -10.59
C LEU A 120 10.31 -11.37 -11.28
N LYS A 121 9.39 -12.29 -11.62
CA LYS A 121 9.73 -13.48 -12.41
C LYS A 121 10.36 -13.11 -13.75
N ALA A 122 9.80 -12.17 -14.49
CA ALA A 122 10.38 -11.76 -15.77
C ALA A 122 11.83 -11.24 -15.60
N SER A 123 12.05 -10.44 -14.56
CA SER A 123 13.38 -9.86 -14.26
C SER A 123 14.40 -10.90 -13.81
N PHE A 124 13.97 -11.93 -13.06
CA PHE A 124 14.84 -13.00 -12.58
C PHE A 124 14.98 -14.19 -13.54
N PHE A 125 14.15 -14.37 -14.58
CA PHE A 125 14.22 -15.53 -15.48
C PHE A 125 14.69 -15.20 -16.91
N GLY A 126 14.84 -13.93 -17.28
CA GLY A 126 15.35 -13.52 -18.60
C GLY A 126 14.56 -14.09 -19.79
N ILE A 127 15.10 -13.91 -21.01
CA ILE A 127 14.44 -14.36 -22.26
C ILE A 127 14.46 -15.89 -22.37
N GLU A 128 15.46 -16.56 -21.81
CA GLU A 128 15.67 -18.02 -21.94
C GLU A 128 15.01 -18.85 -20.83
N LYS A 129 14.23 -18.23 -19.92
CA LYS A 129 13.63 -18.89 -18.73
C LYS A 129 14.63 -19.60 -17.81
N LEU A 130 15.91 -19.27 -17.91
CA LEU A 130 16.93 -19.74 -16.98
C LEU A 130 16.92 -18.83 -15.76
N SER A 131 16.82 -19.41 -14.57
CA SER A 131 16.88 -18.65 -13.30
C SER A 131 18.18 -17.86 -13.26
N LYS A 132 18.08 -16.54 -13.44
CA LYS A 132 19.17 -15.61 -13.27
C LYS A 132 19.49 -15.52 -11.78
N ARG A 133 20.79 -15.55 -11.51
CA ARG A 133 21.39 -15.31 -10.20
C ARG A 133 21.87 -13.87 -10.22
N LEU A 134 21.26 -13.04 -9.38
CA LEU A 134 21.58 -11.62 -9.28
C LEU A 134 22.51 -11.37 -8.11
N SER A 135 23.39 -10.37 -8.21
CA SER A 135 24.02 -9.82 -7.01
C SER A 135 22.96 -9.15 -6.12
N LEU A 136 23.27 -8.91 -4.84
CA LEU A 136 22.36 -8.17 -3.95
C LEU A 136 22.00 -6.78 -4.49
N GLU A 137 22.96 -6.07 -5.07
CA GLU A 137 22.74 -4.74 -5.66
C GLU A 137 21.80 -4.80 -6.88
N GLU A 138 22.00 -5.77 -7.77
CA GLU A 138 21.10 -6.00 -8.91
C GLU A 138 19.71 -6.44 -8.45
N ALA A 139 19.64 -7.31 -7.43
CA ALA A 139 18.40 -7.81 -6.88
C ALA A 139 17.60 -6.69 -6.20
N TYR A 140 18.24 -5.87 -5.38
CA TYR A 140 17.65 -4.64 -4.82
C TYR A 140 17.11 -3.73 -5.93
N GLY A 141 17.87 -3.60 -7.02
CA GLY A 141 17.47 -2.83 -8.20
C GLY A 141 16.19 -3.33 -8.88
N VAL A 142 15.91 -4.63 -8.78
CA VAL A 142 14.75 -5.31 -9.39
C VAL A 142 13.58 -5.39 -8.41
N MET A 143 13.85 -5.70 -7.14
CA MET A 143 12.86 -5.94 -6.09
C MET A 143 12.14 -4.67 -5.69
N PHE A 144 12.84 -3.54 -5.68
CA PHE A 144 12.29 -2.25 -5.27
C PHE A 144 12.22 -1.30 -6.45
N THR A 145 11.06 -0.65 -6.59
CA THR A 145 10.82 0.44 -7.53
C THR A 145 11.65 1.66 -7.18
N GLU A 146 11.79 2.60 -8.13
CA GLU A 146 12.53 3.83 -7.89
C GLU A 146 11.99 4.63 -6.69
N ALA A 147 10.66 4.70 -6.54
CA ALA A 147 10.02 5.36 -5.42
C ALA A 147 10.26 4.65 -4.07
N GLU A 148 10.27 3.31 -4.04
CA GLU A 148 10.57 2.56 -2.82
C GLU A 148 12.03 2.77 -2.37
N ARG A 149 12.96 2.85 -3.33
CA ARG A 149 14.39 3.08 -3.07
C ARG A 149 14.72 4.48 -2.56
N GLU A 150 13.80 5.45 -2.69
CA GLU A 150 13.95 6.76 -2.04
C GLU A 150 13.81 6.66 -0.50
N HIS A 151 13.05 5.66 -0.03
CA HIS A 151 12.72 5.49 1.38
C HIS A 151 13.41 4.29 2.03
N LEU A 152 13.76 3.27 1.24
CA LEU A 152 14.56 2.12 1.65
C LEU A 152 15.87 2.17 0.88
N THR A 153 16.91 2.77 1.47
CA THR A 153 18.24 2.83 0.84
C THR A 153 18.86 1.43 0.76
N TYR A 154 19.88 1.28 -0.10
CA TYR A 154 20.58 0.01 -0.22
C TYR A 154 21.23 -0.44 1.10
N GLU A 155 21.67 0.50 1.94
CA GLU A 155 22.24 0.21 3.27
C GLU A 155 21.18 -0.42 4.20
N TYR A 156 19.97 0.15 4.28
CA TYR A 156 18.90 -0.44 5.08
C TYR A 156 18.46 -1.81 4.54
N PHE A 157 18.43 -1.97 3.22
CA PHE A 157 18.19 -3.29 2.62
C PHE A 157 19.24 -4.32 3.05
N LEU A 158 20.52 -3.95 3.15
CA LEU A 158 21.56 -4.87 3.62
C LEU A 158 21.39 -5.23 5.10
N GLU A 159 20.99 -4.28 5.94
CA GLU A 159 20.67 -4.55 7.36
C GLU A 159 19.51 -5.56 7.48
N ASP A 160 18.42 -5.35 6.74
CA ASP A 160 17.28 -6.27 6.70
C ASP A 160 17.67 -7.64 6.13
N TRP A 161 18.55 -7.66 5.13
CA TRP A 161 19.07 -8.88 4.52
C TRP A 161 19.91 -9.70 5.49
N GLU A 162 20.77 -9.05 6.26
CA GLU A 162 21.56 -9.69 7.31
C GLU A 162 20.68 -10.25 8.42
N ALA A 163 19.65 -9.50 8.86
CA ALA A 163 18.68 -9.99 9.83
C ALA A 163 17.93 -11.23 9.33
N PHE A 164 17.45 -11.20 8.08
CA PHE A 164 16.78 -12.34 7.44
C PHE A 164 17.68 -13.59 7.38
N GLN A 165 18.96 -13.42 7.04
CA GLN A 165 19.91 -14.53 7.01
C GLN A 165 20.13 -15.14 8.40
N GLN A 166 20.21 -14.31 9.44
CA GLN A 166 20.41 -14.77 10.81
C GLN A 166 19.22 -15.59 11.33
N GLU A 167 17.99 -15.24 10.94
CA GLU A 167 16.78 -15.99 11.27
C GLU A 167 16.72 -17.36 10.54
N GLU A 168 17.13 -17.43 9.26
CA GLU A 168 17.21 -18.71 8.56
C GLU A 168 18.34 -19.61 9.11
N GLN A 169 19.47 -19.03 9.55
CA GLN A 169 20.60 -19.77 10.13
C GLN A 169 20.32 -20.26 11.56
N THR A 170 19.57 -19.53 12.38
CA THR A 170 19.15 -20.04 13.70
C THR A 170 18.27 -21.28 13.60
N THR A 171 17.68 -21.54 12.42
CA THR A 171 16.90 -22.74 12.12
C THR A 171 17.76 -23.88 11.54
N LYS A 172 19.01 -23.61 11.17
CA LYS A 172 19.96 -24.57 10.59
C LYS A 172 21.34 -24.39 11.24
N GLU A 173 21.61 -25.15 12.30
CA GLU A 173 22.95 -25.25 12.89
C GLU A 173 23.98 -25.61 11.80
N GLU A 174 24.86 -24.67 11.44
CA GLU A 174 26.31 -24.82 11.26
C GLU A 174 26.94 -23.61 10.53
N ASP A 175 28.20 -23.33 10.90
CA ASP A 175 29.08 -22.23 10.51
C ASP A 175 28.97 -21.71 9.07
N GLY A 176 29.03 -20.38 8.92
CA GLY A 176 29.35 -19.76 7.63
C GLY A 176 29.47 -18.23 7.69
N GLU A 177 30.69 -17.73 7.50
CA GLU A 177 31.01 -16.32 7.21
C GLU A 177 29.97 -15.67 6.28
N ILE A 178 29.47 -14.50 6.68
CA ILE A 178 28.58 -13.64 5.90
C ILE A 178 29.35 -13.17 4.65
N ASN A 179 29.20 -13.89 3.55
CA ASN A 179 29.79 -13.52 2.28
C ASN A 179 29.02 -12.33 1.70
N SER A 180 29.66 -11.16 1.68
CA SER A 180 29.22 -9.94 0.97
C SER A 180 29.05 -10.13 -0.55
N THR A 181 29.29 -11.34 -1.07
CA THR A 181 29.00 -11.80 -2.45
C THR A 181 27.73 -12.66 -2.51
N ALA A 182 26.76 -12.40 -1.63
CA ALA A 182 25.50 -13.13 -1.62
C ALA A 182 24.79 -13.00 -2.98
N ILE A 183 24.44 -14.15 -3.54
CA ILE A 183 23.70 -14.27 -4.79
C ILE A 183 22.23 -14.45 -4.43
N MET A 184 21.37 -13.62 -4.99
CA MET A 184 19.92 -13.74 -4.83
C MET A 184 19.27 -14.46 -6.01
N THR A 185 18.42 -15.43 -5.70
CA THR A 185 17.53 -16.10 -6.66
C THR A 185 16.10 -15.59 -6.51
N PHE A 186 15.23 -15.86 -7.49
CA PHE A 186 13.83 -15.46 -7.42
C PHE A 186 13.13 -15.97 -6.16
N ASP A 187 13.30 -17.25 -5.83
CA ASP A 187 12.64 -17.86 -4.67
C ASP A 187 13.14 -17.26 -3.36
N LEU A 188 14.42 -16.91 -3.30
CA LEU A 188 15.04 -16.27 -2.15
C LEU A 188 14.57 -14.81 -1.99
N ALA A 189 14.51 -14.06 -3.09
CA ALA A 189 13.94 -12.71 -3.11
C ALA A 189 12.48 -12.71 -2.64
N LEU A 190 11.69 -13.68 -3.11
CA LEU A 190 10.29 -13.81 -2.71
C LEU A 190 10.13 -14.18 -1.23
N SER A 191 11.04 -15.01 -0.70
CA SER A 191 11.05 -15.38 0.72
C SER A 191 11.43 -14.20 1.60
N PHE A 192 12.45 -13.43 1.19
CA PHE A 192 12.86 -12.21 1.86
C PHE A 192 11.74 -11.15 1.90
N LEU A 193 11.07 -10.89 0.77
CA LEU A 193 9.95 -9.94 0.72
C LEU A 193 8.74 -10.36 1.55
N ARG A 194 8.61 -11.67 1.84
CA ARG A 194 7.56 -12.19 2.73
C ARG A 194 7.96 -12.08 4.20
N ALA A 195 9.25 -12.18 4.51
CA ALA A 195 9.76 -12.13 5.87
C ALA A 195 9.86 -10.70 6.41
N ASN A 196 10.17 -9.72 5.56
CA ASN A 196 10.25 -8.30 5.93
C ASN A 196 8.89 -7.58 5.84
N GLN A 197 7.85 -8.25 6.31
CA GLN A 197 6.49 -7.72 6.51
C GLN A 197 6.25 -7.49 8.00
#